data_AF-A0A8H4B1B8-F1
#
_entry.id   AF-A0A8H4B1B8-F1
#
_cell.length_a   1.000
_cell.length_b   1.000
_cell.length_c   1.000
_cell.angle_alpha   90.00
_cell.angle_beta   90.00
_cell.angle_gamma   90.00
#
_symmetry.space_group_name_H-M   'P 1'
#
loop_
_entity.id
_entity.type
_entity.pdbx_description
1 polymer ?
#
loop_
_entity_poly.entity_id
_entity_poly.type
_entity_poly.pdbx_seq_one_letter_code
_entity_poly.pdbx_strand_id
1 'polypeptide(L)'
;MDLPTAWNPNDKSNYLRVDSSGLRVNYEGLGESDEDVGAIRANHPIPPQCKLFYFEVDIIDVGKNKWIGIGFCEKSINLNGRMPGWDDV
;
A
#
# COMPACT_ATOMS: atom_id res chain seq x y z
N MET A 1 1.67 1.63 -22.24
CA MET A 1 2.24 0.92 -21.08
C MET A 1 2.25 1.93 -19.97
N ASP A 2 1.54 1.64 -18.90
CA ASP A 2 1.22 2.64 -17.89
C ASP A 2 2.16 2.45 -16.70
N LEU A 3 2.70 3.56 -16.18
CA LEU A 3 3.54 3.58 -15.01
C LEU A 3 2.67 3.69 -13.74
N PRO A 4 3.14 3.18 -12.59
CA PRO A 4 2.52 3.50 -11.31
C PRO A 4 2.65 5.00 -11.03
N THR A 5 1.52 5.72 -11.02
CA THR A 5 1.49 7.17 -10.78
C THR A 5 0.65 7.56 -9.57
N ALA A 6 -0.16 6.64 -9.04
CA ALA A 6 -1.03 6.86 -7.89
C ALA A 6 -1.40 5.53 -7.22
N TRP A 7 -1.96 5.61 -6.02
CA TRP A 7 -2.58 4.47 -5.34
C TRP A 7 -3.87 4.03 -6.03
N ASN A 8 -4.16 2.74 -5.99
CA ASN A 8 -5.37 2.19 -6.57
C ASN A 8 -6.52 2.17 -5.54
N PRO A 9 -7.56 3.01 -5.67
CA PRO A 9 -8.67 3.03 -4.73
C PRO A 9 -9.51 1.74 -4.75
N ASN A 10 -9.38 0.93 -5.81
CA ASN A 10 -10.09 -0.35 -5.96
C ASN A 10 -9.25 -1.57 -5.57
N ASP A 11 -7.95 -1.40 -5.29
CA ASP A 11 -7.03 -2.49 -4.95
C ASP A 11 -6.29 -2.15 -3.64
N LYS A 12 -7.07 -2.20 -2.56
CA LYS A 12 -6.67 -1.79 -1.22
C LYS A 12 -7.48 -2.52 -0.15
N SER A 13 -6.97 -2.51 1.07
CA SER A 13 -7.76 -2.88 2.25
C SER A 13 -8.99 -1.98 2.45
N ASN A 14 -9.99 -2.52 3.14
CA ASN A 14 -11.15 -1.75 3.60
C ASN A 14 -10.80 -0.69 4.65
N TYR A 15 -9.68 -0.85 5.35
CA TYR A 15 -9.22 0.08 6.38
C TYR A 15 -8.47 1.29 5.83
N LEU A 16 -8.20 1.34 4.52
CA LEU A 16 -7.46 2.43 3.91
C LEU A 16 -8.39 3.31 3.07
N ARG A 17 -8.20 4.63 3.16
CA ARG A 17 -8.80 5.59 2.22
C ARG A 17 -7.72 6.31 1.45
N VAL A 18 -8.02 6.53 0.18
CA VAL A 18 -7.21 7.35 -0.71
C VAL A 18 -7.94 8.66 -0.89
N ASP A 19 -7.21 9.76 -0.83
CA ASP A 19 -7.77 11.07 -1.14
C ASP A 19 -8.07 11.24 -2.64
N SER A 20 -8.62 12.39 -3.03
CA SER A 20 -8.96 12.68 -4.43
C SER A 20 -7.74 12.84 -5.33
N SER A 21 -6.54 13.10 -4.77
CA SER A 21 -5.30 13.17 -5.55
C SER A 21 -4.79 11.79 -5.94
N GLY A 22 -5.18 10.74 -5.22
CA GLY A 22 -4.66 9.40 -5.42
C GLY A 22 -3.29 9.18 -4.77
N LEU A 23 -2.73 10.18 -4.06
CA LEU A 23 -1.35 10.15 -3.56
C LEU A 23 -1.27 10.08 -2.03
N ARG A 24 -2.34 10.43 -1.31
CA ARG A 24 -2.40 10.33 0.14
C ARG A 24 -3.28 9.16 0.58
N VAL A 25 -2.75 8.36 1.49
CA VAL A 25 -3.46 7.25 2.12
C VAL A 25 -3.62 7.54 3.60
N ASN A 26 -4.84 7.35 4.11
CA ASN A 26 -5.14 7.40 5.53
C ASN A 26 -5.61 6.03 6.00
N TYR A 27 -5.18 5.64 7.20
CA TYR A 27 -5.70 4.48 7.90
C TYR A 27 -6.93 4.86 8.74
N GLU A 28 -8.03 4.14 8.57
CA GLU A 28 -9.32 4.35 9.24
C GLU A 28 -9.79 3.11 10.04
N GLY A 29 -8.94 2.10 10.17
CA GLY A 29 -9.22 0.93 11.01
C GLY A 29 -9.02 1.22 12.50
N LEU A 30 -9.41 0.26 13.35
CA LEU A 30 -9.24 0.38 14.80
C LEU A 30 -7.79 0.17 15.26
N GLY A 31 -7.04 -0.67 14.53
CA GLY A 31 -5.64 -0.98 14.83
C GLY A 31 -5.45 -1.63 16.19
N GLU A 32 -6.35 -2.54 16.58
CA GLU A 32 -6.28 -3.25 17.87
C GLU A 32 -5.56 -4.59 17.76
N SER A 33 -5.51 -5.18 16.57
CA SER A 33 -4.89 -6.47 16.29
C SER A 33 -4.18 -6.52 14.93
N ASP A 34 -3.40 -7.58 14.69
CA ASP A 34 -2.76 -7.85 13.40
C ASP A 34 -3.79 -8.04 12.26
N GLU A 35 -5.03 -8.42 12.58
CA GLU A 35 -6.12 -8.56 11.62
C GLU A 35 -6.60 -7.20 11.08
N ASP A 36 -6.35 -6.12 11.82
CA ASP A 36 -6.70 -4.75 11.43
C ASP A 36 -5.66 -4.10 10.52
N VAL A 37 -4.59 -4.83 10.18
CA VAL A 37 -3.58 -4.37 9.23
C VAL A 37 -4.18 -4.29 7.82
N GLY A 38 -3.82 -3.25 7.08
CA GLY A 38 -4.24 -3.07 5.70
C GLY A 38 -3.11 -2.59 4.80
N ALA A 39 -3.09 -3.09 3.57
CA ALA A 39 -2.17 -2.68 2.51
C ALA A 39 -2.92 -2.11 1.30
N ILE A 40 -2.19 -1.42 0.42
CA ILE A 40 -2.69 -0.85 -0.83
C ILE A 40 -1.63 -0.98 -1.92
N ARG A 41 -2.06 -1.26 -3.15
CA ARG A 41 -1.18 -1.30 -4.34
C ARG A 41 -1.32 -0.04 -5.18
N ALA A 42 -0.30 0.25 -5.98
CA ALA A 42 -0.35 1.29 -7.00
C ALA A 42 -1.37 0.92 -8.11
N ASN A 43 -1.79 1.91 -8.90
CA ASN A 43 -2.72 1.75 -10.02
C ASN A 43 -2.18 0.82 -11.13
N HIS A 44 -0.86 0.70 -11.27
CA HIS A 44 -0.19 -0.19 -12.21
C HIS A 44 1.03 -0.86 -11.57
N PRO A 45 1.45 -2.05 -12.04
CA PRO A 45 2.73 -2.65 -11.64
C PRO A 45 3.91 -1.90 -12.27
N ILE A 46 5.11 -2.09 -11.72
CA ILE A 46 6.35 -1.60 -12.34
C ILE A 46 6.58 -2.35 -13.66
N PRO A 47 6.68 -1.67 -14.81
CA PRO A 47 6.94 -2.34 -16.08
C PRO A 47 8.32 -3.00 -16.09
N PRO A 48 8.49 -4.23 -16.62
CA PRO A 48 9.80 -4.89 -16.69
C PRO A 48 10.87 -4.12 -17.49
N GLN A 49 10.45 -3.19 -18.35
CA GLN A 49 11.35 -2.31 -19.10
C GLN A 49 11.99 -1.24 -18.21
N CYS A 50 11.42 -0.95 -17.04
CA CYS A 50 12.02 -0.11 -16.01
C CYS A 50 13.16 -0.87 -15.33
N LYS A 51 14.37 -0.74 -15.87
CA LYS A 51 15.60 -1.32 -15.29
C LYS A 51 15.90 -0.80 -13.88
N LEU A 52 15.52 0.44 -13.62
CA LEU A 52 15.58 1.09 -12.32
C LEU A 52 14.24 1.80 -12.11
N PHE A 53 13.59 1.48 -11.00
CA PHE A 53 12.37 2.13 -10.57
C PHE A 53 12.61 2.74 -9.19
N TYR A 54 12.06 3.94 -8.99
CA TYR A 54 12.23 4.70 -7.76
C TYR A 54 10.89 5.33 -7.38
N PHE A 55 10.56 5.25 -6.10
CA PHE A 55 9.45 5.97 -5.50
C PHE A 55 9.82 6.35 -4.06
N GLU A 56 9.20 7.40 -3.58
CA GLU A 56 9.34 7.87 -2.20
C GLU A 56 7.97 7.87 -1.53
N VAL A 57 7.96 7.71 -0.21
CA VAL A 57 6.77 7.84 0.61
C VAL A 57 7.12 8.75 1.77
N ASP A 58 6.36 9.83 1.93
CA ASP A 58 6.48 10.73 3.07
C ASP A 58 5.54 10.26 4.20
N ILE A 59 6.09 10.11 5.41
CA ILE A 59 5.33 9.68 6.58
C ILE A 59 4.83 10.92 7.32
N ILE A 60 3.59 11.30 7.01
CA ILE A 60 2.94 12.49 7.58
C ILE A 60 2.51 12.25 9.04
N ASP A 61 2.02 11.05 9.34
CA ASP A 61 1.60 10.62 10.68
C ASP A 61 1.96 9.14 10.87
N VAL A 62 2.71 8.84 11.93
CA VAL A 62 3.12 7.47 12.28
C VAL A 62 1.99 6.66 12.93
N GLY A 63 0.94 7.33 13.40
CA GLY A 63 -0.18 6.72 14.10
C GLY A 63 0.17 6.15 15.47
N LYS A 64 -0.82 5.51 16.11
CA LYS A 64 -0.74 5.00 17.48
C LYS A 64 0.32 3.89 17.65
N ASN A 65 0.30 2.90 16.75
CA ASN A 65 1.12 1.69 16.87
C ASN A 65 2.44 1.76 16.08
N LYS A 66 2.62 2.77 15.23
CA LYS A 66 3.84 2.97 14.41
C LYS A 66 4.14 1.82 13.45
N TRP A 67 3.09 1.14 12.97
CA TRP A 67 3.22 0.04 12.01
C TRP A 67 3.01 0.55 10.60
N ILE A 68 4.12 0.84 9.92
CA ILE A 68 4.12 1.25 8.52
C ILE A 68 5.14 0.40 7.78
N GLY A 69 4.67 -0.34 6.79
CA GLY A 69 5.48 -1.15 5.89
C GLY A 69 5.42 -0.57 4.49
N ILE A 70 6.58 -0.31 3.90
CA ILE A 70 6.72 0.19 2.52
C ILE A 70 7.51 -0.85 1.73
N GLY A 71 6.99 -1.25 0.57
CA GLY A 71 7.66 -2.24 -0.25
C GLY A 71 6.81 -2.68 -1.43
N PHE A 72 7.00 -3.94 -1.81
CA PHE A 72 6.38 -4.54 -2.98
C PHE A 72 5.60 -5.79 -2.58
N CYS A 73 4.61 -6.15 -3.40
CA CYS A 73 3.92 -7.43 -3.32
C CYS A 73 3.44 -7.83 -4.71
N GLU A 74 3.15 -9.12 -4.89
CA GLU A 74 2.47 -9.60 -6.08
C GLU A 74 0.98 -9.21 -6.07
N LYS A 75 0.36 -9.26 -7.25
CA LYS A 75 -1.08 -9.01 -7.43
C LYS A 75 -1.96 -10.04 -6.69
N SER A 76 -1.45 -11.24 -6.46
CA SER A 76 -2.12 -12.35 -5.79
C SER A 76 -2.27 -12.16 -4.28
N ILE A 77 -1.42 -11.33 -3.67
CA ILE A 77 -1.39 -11.14 -2.21
C ILE A 77 -2.67 -10.47 -1.69
N ASN A 78 -3.19 -10.99 -0.58
CA ASN A 78 -4.32 -10.41 0.14
C ASN A 78 -3.86 -9.13 0.86
N LEU A 79 -4.62 -8.05 0.69
CA LEU A 79 -4.30 -6.74 1.26
C LEU A 79 -4.90 -6.50 2.64
N ASN A 80 -5.70 -7.43 3.18
CA ASN A 80 -6.25 -7.35 4.54
C ASN A 80 -5.49 -8.31 5.47
N GLY A 81 -5.17 -7.85 6.67
CA GLY A 81 -4.42 -8.62 7.68
C GLY A 81 -2.98 -8.92 7.28
N ARG A 82 -2.40 -8.13 6.37
CA ARG A 82 -1.06 -8.34 5.79
C ARG A 82 -0.32 -7.03 5.54
N MET A 83 0.99 -7.04 5.81
CA MET A 83 1.92 -5.98 5.43
C MET A 83 2.84 -6.45 4.30
N PRO A 84 3.44 -5.53 3.52
CA PRO A 84 4.51 -5.88 2.60
C PRO A 84 5.61 -6.68 3.30
N GLY A 85 5.95 -7.84 2.73
CA GLY A 85 7.00 -8.74 3.25
C GLY A 85 6.56 -9.79 4.26
N TRP A 86 5.26 -9.91 4.59
CA TRP A 86 4.75 -10.97 5.49
C TRP A 86 4.43 -12.28 4.78
N ASP A 87 4.07 -12.23 3.51
CA ASP A 87 3.81 -13.40 2.70
C ASP A 87 5.06 -13.77 1.89
N ASP A 88 5.32 -15.07 1.76
CA ASP A 88 6.33 -15.58 0.84
C ASP A 88 5.90 -15.32 -0.61
N VAL A 89 6.87 -14.92 -1.43
CA VAL A 89 6.69 -14.62 -2.86
C VAL A 89 7.17 -15.79 -3.70
#